data_AF-K0R4B0-F1
#
_entry.id   AF-K0R4B0-F1
#
_cell.length_a   1.000
_cell.length_b   1.000
_cell.length_c   1.000
_cell.angle_alpha   90.00
_cell.angle_beta   90.00
_cell.angle_gamma   90.00
#
_symmetry.space_group_name_H-M   'P 1'
#
loop_
_entity.id
_entity.type
_entity.pdbx_description
1 polymer ?
#
loop_
_entity_poly.entity_id
_entity_poly.type
_entity_poly.pdbx_seq_one_letter_code
_entity_poly.pdbx_strand_id
1 'polypeptide(L)'
;MTEPLAHPNQHQPQEHQATTSPMARTLNAVKRQKVATIESTLFNPDVVFLLAALLDARDLCQVSLTCKTLGGKRANAVDGLSLIEEAARLVSECVSRWERSCLRKYPGEGWVELYRHLLMLRSKLTFDQLVGGNIQHGEEGSIIRSTAGHYQMSSALCSNHVMRSGKHFAVFIGCGSIGVIRPVQIKMSDFGEGELDCFSPGFDGF
;
A
#
# COMPACT_ATOMS: atom_id res chain seq x y z
N MET A 1 27.94 -82.79 35.00
CA MET A 1 27.57 -83.06 33.59
C MET A 1 27.18 -81.74 32.94
N THR A 2 27.89 -81.37 31.87
CA THR A 2 27.52 -80.45 30.77
C THR A 2 27.22 -78.96 31.05
N GLU A 3 28.12 -78.10 30.54
CA GLU A 3 27.91 -76.73 29.99
C GLU A 3 26.91 -76.72 28.80
N PRO A 4 26.49 -75.59 28.12
CA PRO A 4 27.10 -74.23 28.04
C PRO A 4 26.16 -72.97 27.90
N LEU A 5 26.80 -71.78 27.87
CA LEU A 5 26.57 -70.48 27.17
C LEU A 5 25.17 -70.02 26.64
N ALA A 6 24.82 -68.73 26.86
CA ALA A 6 24.88 -67.64 25.84
C ALA A 6 24.14 -66.31 26.20
N HIS A 7 24.86 -65.23 25.90
CA HIS A 7 24.64 -63.76 25.76
C HIS A 7 23.26 -63.05 25.83
N PRO A 8 23.27 -61.75 26.22
CA PRO A 8 22.13 -60.84 26.20
C PRO A 8 21.89 -60.21 24.81
N ASN A 9 20.62 -60.05 24.46
CA ASN A 9 20.15 -59.50 23.19
C ASN A 9 20.07 -57.96 23.27
N GLN A 10 21.01 -57.25 22.62
CA GLN A 10 20.91 -55.82 22.36
C GLN A 10 20.21 -55.59 21.01
N HIS A 11 19.00 -55.05 21.03
CA HIS A 11 18.38 -54.45 19.85
C HIS A 11 18.78 -52.98 19.74
N GLN A 12 19.65 -52.66 18.79
CA GLN A 12 19.82 -51.30 18.24
C GLN A 12 18.80 -51.10 17.10
N PRO A 13 18.12 -49.94 17.02
CA PRO A 13 17.37 -49.58 15.83
C PRO A 13 18.33 -49.13 14.73
N GLN A 14 18.27 -49.77 13.55
CA GLN A 14 18.96 -49.32 12.34
C GLN A 14 18.35 -48.00 11.86
N GLU A 15 19.12 -46.90 11.96
CA GLU A 15 18.87 -45.68 11.20
C GLU A 15 18.93 -45.99 9.70
N HIS A 16 17.79 -45.92 9.01
CA HIS A 16 17.74 -45.88 7.56
C HIS A 16 18.26 -44.53 7.07
N GLN A 17 19.57 -44.44 6.82
CA GLN A 17 20.16 -43.32 6.09
C GLN A 17 19.70 -43.37 4.64
N ALA A 18 18.77 -42.47 4.31
CA ALA A 18 18.38 -42.19 2.93
C ALA A 18 19.61 -41.72 2.12
N THR A 19 20.13 -42.59 1.26
CA THR A 19 21.24 -42.35 0.36
C THR A 19 20.84 -41.32 -0.71
N THR A 20 21.02 -40.06 -0.37
CA THR A 20 20.99 -38.95 -1.34
C THR A 20 22.27 -38.99 -2.17
N SER A 21 22.14 -39.33 -3.46
CA SER A 21 23.26 -39.40 -4.42
C SER A 21 24.12 -38.12 -4.41
N PRO A 22 25.46 -38.22 -4.39
CA PRO A 22 26.36 -37.07 -4.30
C PRO A 22 26.19 -36.07 -5.46
N MET A 23 25.82 -36.53 -6.66
CA MET A 23 25.49 -35.66 -7.80
C MET A 23 24.26 -34.77 -7.52
N ALA A 24 23.26 -35.28 -6.80
CA ALA A 24 22.06 -34.50 -6.44
C ALA A 24 22.39 -33.40 -5.41
N ARG A 25 23.36 -33.64 -4.51
CA ARG A 25 23.84 -32.60 -3.57
C ARG A 25 24.55 -31.46 -4.29
N THR A 26 25.42 -31.77 -5.25
CA THR A 26 26.17 -30.76 -6.02
C THR A 26 25.26 -29.91 -6.89
N LEU A 27 24.28 -30.53 -7.58
CA LEU A 27 23.30 -29.78 -8.40
C LEU A 27 22.43 -28.85 -7.55
N ASN A 28 21.99 -29.31 -6.38
CA ASN A 28 21.21 -28.48 -5.47
C ASN A 28 22.03 -27.33 -4.87
N ALA A 29 23.33 -27.55 -4.60
CA ALA A 29 24.24 -26.50 -4.16
C ALA A 29 24.43 -25.43 -5.24
N VAL A 30 24.64 -25.83 -6.50
CA VAL A 30 24.76 -24.89 -7.63
C VAL A 30 23.47 -24.09 -7.84
N LYS A 31 22.29 -24.72 -7.71
CA LYS A 31 21.00 -24.02 -7.76
C LYS A 31 20.86 -22.99 -6.65
N ARG A 32 21.20 -23.36 -5.40
CA ARG A 32 21.17 -22.44 -4.24
C ARG A 32 22.11 -21.25 -4.43
N GLN A 33 23.31 -21.49 -4.97
CA GLN A 33 24.27 -20.42 -5.25
C GLN A 33 23.72 -19.43 -6.27
N LYS A 34 23.11 -19.89 -7.36
CA LYS A 34 22.49 -19.01 -8.36
C LYS A 34 21.35 -18.18 -7.76
N VAL A 35 20.51 -18.79 -6.93
CA VAL A 35 19.43 -18.08 -6.22
C VAL A 35 20.01 -17.01 -5.30
N ALA A 36 21.04 -17.32 -4.52
CA ALA A 36 21.70 -16.36 -3.64
C ALA A 36 22.32 -15.18 -4.41
N THR A 37 22.91 -15.44 -5.59
CA THR A 37 23.42 -14.36 -6.45
C THR A 37 22.28 -13.46 -6.95
N ILE A 38 21.19 -14.02 -7.46
CA ILE A 38 20.03 -13.25 -7.93
C ILE A 38 19.43 -12.44 -6.77
N GLU A 39 19.25 -13.05 -5.61
CA GLU A 39 18.78 -12.37 -4.40
C GLU A 39 19.70 -11.19 -4.03
N SER A 40 21.02 -11.39 -4.00
CA SER A 40 21.95 -10.30 -3.71
C SER A 40 21.86 -9.13 -4.69
N THR A 41 21.63 -9.40 -5.99
CA THR A 41 21.44 -8.34 -6.99
C THR A 41 20.10 -7.62 -6.84
N LEU A 42 19.04 -8.37 -6.54
CA LEU A 42 17.69 -7.82 -6.36
C LEU A 42 17.58 -6.99 -5.08
N PHE A 43 18.37 -7.33 -4.07
CA PHE A 43 18.43 -6.65 -2.78
C PHE A 43 19.51 -5.56 -2.71
N ASN A 44 20.12 -5.22 -3.84
CA ASN A 44 20.99 -4.06 -3.93
C ASN A 44 20.15 -2.76 -3.70
N PRO A 45 20.56 -1.86 -2.80
CA PRO A 45 19.80 -0.65 -2.46
C PRO A 45 19.46 0.23 -3.66
N ASP A 46 20.32 0.29 -4.68
CA ASP A 46 20.09 1.08 -5.89
C ASP A 46 18.94 0.47 -6.71
N VAL A 47 18.89 -0.86 -6.84
CA VAL A 47 17.80 -1.58 -7.52
C VAL A 47 16.49 -1.40 -6.77
N VAL A 48 16.54 -1.46 -5.44
CA VAL A 48 15.38 -1.25 -4.57
C VAL A 48 14.83 0.17 -4.69
N PHE A 49 15.71 1.16 -4.74
CA PHE A 49 15.34 2.55 -4.94
C PHE A 49 14.72 2.76 -6.33
N LEU A 50 15.30 2.17 -7.39
CA LEU A 50 14.74 2.23 -8.74
C LEU A 50 13.34 1.60 -8.82
N LEU A 51 13.11 0.47 -8.13
CA LEU A 51 11.80 -0.17 -8.06
C LEU A 51 10.74 0.78 -7.46
N ALA A 52 11.05 1.47 -6.36
CA ALA A 52 10.12 2.41 -5.76
C ALA A 52 9.95 3.70 -6.58
N ALA A 53 10.96 4.11 -7.34
CA ALA A 53 10.84 5.26 -8.24
C ALA A 53 10.00 4.96 -9.48
N LEU A 54 9.99 3.71 -9.95
CA LEU A 54 9.25 3.30 -11.15
C LEU A 54 7.81 2.87 -10.85
N LEU A 55 7.57 2.29 -9.67
CA LEU A 55 6.27 1.72 -9.31
C LEU A 55 5.53 2.62 -8.31
N ASP A 56 4.23 2.77 -8.53
CA ASP A 56 3.36 3.40 -7.54
C ASP A 56 3.10 2.46 -6.34
N ALA A 57 2.45 2.97 -5.30
CA ALA A 57 2.16 2.16 -4.12
C ALA A 57 1.25 0.95 -4.41
N ARG A 58 0.37 1.04 -5.42
CA ARG A 58 -0.53 -0.04 -5.80
C ARG A 58 0.22 -1.16 -6.51
N ASP A 59 1.10 -0.80 -7.44
CA ASP A 59 1.94 -1.73 -8.18
C ASP A 59 2.92 -2.43 -7.25
N LEU A 60 3.53 -1.68 -6.31
CA LEU A 60 4.35 -2.26 -5.25
C LEU A 60 3.57 -3.28 -4.42
N CYS A 61 2.32 -2.99 -4.04
CA CYS A 61 1.44 -3.96 -3.38
C CYS A 61 1.16 -5.19 -4.26
N GLN A 62 0.89 -5.02 -5.55
CA GLN A 62 0.64 -6.15 -6.46
C GLN A 62 1.89 -7.03 -6.62
N VAL A 63 3.07 -6.43 -6.73
CA VAL A 63 4.34 -7.15 -6.77
C VAL A 63 4.58 -7.93 -5.47
N SER A 64 4.27 -7.33 -4.33
CA SER A 64 4.35 -7.98 -3.02
C SER A 64 3.46 -9.23 -2.94
N LEU A 65 2.22 -9.14 -3.46
CA LEU A 65 1.23 -10.23 -3.44
C LEU A 65 1.54 -11.33 -4.44
N THR A 66 2.05 -10.98 -5.63
CA THR A 66 2.33 -11.93 -6.71
C THR A 66 3.70 -12.61 -6.56
N CYS A 67 4.65 -11.97 -5.86
CA CYS A 67 6.01 -12.47 -5.71
C CYS A 67 6.42 -12.60 -4.23
N LYS A 68 6.36 -13.83 -3.70
CA LYS A 68 6.66 -14.13 -2.30
C LYS A 68 8.07 -13.74 -1.85
N THR A 69 9.06 -13.80 -2.74
CA THR A 69 10.44 -13.37 -2.44
C THR A 69 10.55 -11.86 -2.23
N LEU A 70 9.68 -11.08 -2.90
CA LEU A 70 9.65 -9.63 -2.82
C LEU A 70 8.76 -9.13 -1.67
N GLY A 71 7.59 -9.74 -1.49
CA GLY A 71 6.62 -9.38 -0.44
C GLY A 71 6.83 -10.05 0.91
N GLY A 72 7.61 -11.13 0.96
CA GLY A 72 7.88 -11.87 2.19
C GLY A 72 8.80 -11.12 3.15
N LYS A 73 8.51 -11.19 4.46
CA LYS A 73 9.41 -10.68 5.50
C LYS A 73 10.73 -11.44 5.45
N ARG A 74 11.83 -10.70 5.55
CA ARG A 74 13.19 -11.24 5.42
C ARG A 74 13.78 -11.44 6.81
N ALA A 75 14.13 -12.68 7.15
CA ALA A 75 14.77 -13.01 8.43
C ALA A 75 16.15 -12.35 8.60
N ASN A 76 16.81 -11.99 7.49
CA ASN A 76 18.15 -11.44 7.46
C ASN A 76 18.16 -9.89 7.35
N ALA A 77 17.00 -9.24 7.27
CA ALA A 77 16.92 -7.79 7.20
C ALA A 77 16.93 -7.19 8.62
N VAL A 78 17.63 -6.07 8.81
CA VAL A 78 17.77 -5.38 10.12
C VAL A 78 16.41 -5.11 10.76
N ASP A 79 15.42 -4.75 9.96
CA ASP A 79 14.06 -4.42 10.41
C ASP A 79 13.01 -5.50 10.06
N GLY A 80 13.44 -6.64 9.51
CA GLY A 80 12.55 -7.72 9.05
C GLY A 80 11.64 -7.35 7.88
N LEU A 81 11.89 -6.20 7.22
CA LEU A 81 11.06 -5.67 6.14
C LEU A 81 11.17 -6.53 4.87
N SER A 82 10.06 -6.60 4.13
CA SER A 82 10.06 -7.16 2.77
C SER A 82 10.86 -6.26 1.83
N LEU A 83 11.08 -6.68 0.58
CA LEU A 83 11.75 -5.80 -0.39
C LEU A 83 10.93 -4.55 -0.66
N ILE A 84 9.63 -4.75 -0.79
CA ILE A 84 8.69 -3.69 -1.14
C ILE A 84 8.56 -2.67 -0.01
N GLU A 85 8.51 -3.13 1.24
CA GLU A 85 8.51 -2.25 2.42
C GLU A 85 9.82 -1.45 2.53
N GLU A 86 10.95 -2.08 2.23
CA GLU A 86 12.25 -1.40 2.22
C GLU A 86 12.34 -0.35 1.10
N ALA A 87 11.81 -0.66 -0.08
CA ALA A 87 11.75 0.27 -1.20
C ALA A 87 10.93 1.53 -0.86
N ALA A 88 9.76 1.32 -0.26
CA ALA A 88 8.91 2.41 0.21
C ALA A 88 9.57 3.22 1.34
N ARG A 89 10.34 2.57 2.22
CA ARG A 89 11.12 3.23 3.28
C ARG A 89 12.19 4.16 2.70
N LEU A 90 12.97 3.68 1.73
CA LEU A 90 14.03 4.49 1.08
C LEU A 90 13.46 5.75 0.42
N VAL A 91 12.33 5.63 -0.29
CA VAL A 91 11.68 6.82 -0.88
C VAL A 91 11.15 7.77 0.19
N SER A 92 10.59 7.22 1.28
CA SER A 92 10.15 8.01 2.43
C SER A 92 11.30 8.74 3.12
N GLU A 93 12.54 8.24 3.01
CA GLU A 93 13.71 8.92 3.56
C GLU A 93 14.12 10.15 2.74
N CYS A 94 13.93 10.09 1.42
CA CYS A 94 14.25 11.15 0.46
C CYS A 94 13.21 12.29 0.39
N VAL A 95 12.13 12.24 1.17
CA VAL A 95 11.11 13.30 1.15
C VAL A 95 11.60 14.58 1.82
N SER A 96 11.08 15.72 1.36
CA SER A 96 11.42 17.03 1.93
C SER A 96 11.01 17.14 3.40
N ARG A 97 11.64 18.05 4.16
CA ARG A 97 11.31 18.27 5.57
C ARG A 97 9.84 18.63 5.78
N TRP A 98 9.26 19.39 4.85
CA TRP A 98 7.85 19.76 4.88
C TRP A 98 6.95 18.54 4.65
N GLU A 99 7.20 17.72 3.62
CA GLU A 99 6.44 16.49 3.37
C GLU A 99 6.54 15.52 4.55
N ARG A 100 7.73 15.36 5.13
CA ARG A 100 7.94 14.53 6.32
C ARG A 100 7.11 14.99 7.52
N SER A 101 6.92 16.30 7.68
CA SER A 101 6.08 16.86 8.74
C SER A 101 4.59 16.56 8.53
N CYS A 102 4.17 16.42 7.27
CA CYS A 102 2.81 16.09 6.84
C CYS A 102 2.51 14.58 6.94
N LEU A 103 3.55 13.75 6.87
CA LEU A 103 3.47 12.29 6.77
C LEU A 103 4.16 11.61 7.95
N ARG A 104 3.78 11.96 9.19
CA ARG A 104 4.29 11.24 10.37
C ARG A 104 3.71 9.82 10.40
N LYS A 105 4.58 8.82 10.31
CA LYS A 105 4.23 7.40 10.39
C LYS A 105 3.55 7.07 11.72
N TYR A 106 2.38 6.45 11.66
CA TYR A 106 1.68 5.97 12.87
C TYR A 106 2.21 4.59 13.32
N PRO A 107 2.05 4.23 14.60
CA PRO A 107 2.35 2.86 15.06
C PRO A 107 1.51 1.84 14.28
N GLY A 108 2.15 0.79 13.77
CA GLY A 108 1.49 -0.26 12.98
C GLY A 108 1.27 0.09 11.49
N GLU A 109 1.55 1.32 11.07
CA GLU A 109 1.48 1.69 9.65
C GLU A 109 2.66 1.07 8.86
N GLY A 110 2.40 0.51 7.68
CA GLY A 110 3.43 0.02 6.76
C GLY A 110 4.11 1.16 6.00
N TRP A 111 5.32 0.93 5.50
CA TRP A 111 6.03 1.91 4.66
C TRP A 111 5.34 2.11 3.32
N VAL A 112 4.73 1.06 2.75
CA VAL A 112 4.00 1.16 1.49
C VAL A 112 2.77 2.05 1.64
N GLU A 113 2.05 1.97 2.76
CA GLU A 113 0.90 2.85 3.03
C GLU A 113 1.35 4.31 3.23
N LEU A 114 2.49 4.52 3.88
CA LEU A 114 3.07 5.85 4.02
C LEU A 114 3.51 6.43 2.66
N TYR A 115 4.08 5.60 1.79
CA TYR A 115 4.42 5.96 0.41
C TYR A 115 3.16 6.28 -0.41
N ARG A 116 2.08 5.52 -0.24
CA ARG A 116 0.76 5.84 -0.83
C ARG A 116 0.29 7.23 -0.41
N HIS A 117 0.39 7.55 0.88
CA HIS A 117 0.05 8.88 1.39
C HIS A 117 0.96 10.00 0.86
N LEU A 118 2.24 9.72 0.59
CA LEU A 118 3.14 10.66 -0.07
C LEU A 118 2.70 10.97 -1.51
N LEU A 119 2.38 9.93 -2.29
CA LEU A 119 1.88 10.10 -3.66
C LEU A 119 0.58 10.90 -3.66
N MET A 120 -0.30 10.61 -2.70
CA MET A 120 -1.53 11.35 -2.48
C MET A 120 -1.24 12.83 -2.16
N LEU A 121 -0.37 13.13 -1.19
CA LEU A 121 0.02 14.51 -0.84
C LEU A 121 0.56 15.32 -2.03
N ARG A 122 1.23 14.65 -2.99
CA ARG A 122 1.78 15.29 -4.21
C ARG A 122 0.78 15.42 -5.36
N SER A 123 -0.31 14.67 -5.31
CA SER A 123 -1.32 14.66 -6.38
C SER A 123 -2.38 15.75 -6.17
N LYS A 124 -3.10 16.09 -7.24
CA LYS A 124 -4.29 16.95 -7.13
C LYS A 124 -5.40 16.18 -6.43
N LEU A 125 -6.18 16.86 -5.58
CA LEU A 125 -7.41 16.26 -5.05
C LEU A 125 -8.40 16.02 -6.18
N THR A 126 -8.96 14.82 -6.22
CA THR A 126 -10.03 14.45 -7.13
C THR A 126 -11.32 14.24 -6.37
N PHE A 127 -12.44 14.61 -6.98
CA PHE A 127 -13.76 14.50 -6.37
C PHE A 127 -14.54 13.42 -7.11
N ASP A 128 -14.90 12.35 -6.43
CA ASP A 128 -15.57 11.21 -7.06
C ASP A 128 -17.10 11.33 -6.97
N GLN A 129 -17.58 12.12 -6.02
CA GLN A 129 -19.00 12.28 -5.74
C GLN A 129 -19.38 13.76 -5.70
N LEU A 130 -20.45 14.11 -6.42
CA LEU A 130 -21.06 15.43 -6.42
C LEU A 130 -22.48 15.30 -5.84
N VAL A 131 -22.84 16.23 -4.96
CA VAL A 131 -24.12 16.26 -4.25
C VAL A 131 -24.71 17.65 -4.38
N GLY A 132 -26.02 17.76 -4.61
CA GLY A 132 -26.68 19.02 -4.97
C GLY A 132 -26.80 19.22 -6.48
N GLY A 133 -27.51 20.28 -6.87
CA GLY A 133 -27.75 20.60 -8.27
C GLY A 133 -26.68 21.47 -8.91
N ASN A 134 -26.75 21.64 -10.23
CA ASN A 134 -25.98 22.62 -11.01
C ASN A 134 -24.44 22.54 -10.93
N ILE A 135 -23.87 21.42 -10.46
CA ILE A 135 -22.43 21.15 -10.51
C ILE A 135 -22.15 19.90 -11.34
N GLN A 136 -21.01 19.91 -12.00
CA GLN A 136 -20.53 18.78 -12.79
C GLN A 136 -19.01 18.71 -12.76
N HIS A 137 -18.47 17.53 -13.03
CA HIS A 137 -17.05 17.36 -13.27
C HIS A 137 -16.61 18.13 -14.51
N GLY A 138 -15.42 18.72 -14.44
CA GLY A 138 -14.73 19.31 -15.58
C GLY A 138 -14.03 18.25 -16.43
N GLU A 139 -13.01 18.68 -17.16
CA GLU A 139 -12.17 17.77 -17.98
C GLU A 139 -11.37 16.77 -17.14
N GLU A 140 -11.05 17.14 -15.89
CA GLU A 140 -10.34 16.31 -14.93
C GLU A 140 -11.19 16.19 -13.66
N GLY A 141 -11.13 15.04 -12.98
CA GLY A 141 -11.85 14.82 -11.71
C GLY A 141 -11.44 15.76 -10.58
N SER A 142 -10.37 16.54 -10.74
CA SER A 142 -9.93 17.60 -9.82
C SER A 142 -10.55 18.97 -10.09
N ILE A 143 -11.30 19.12 -11.18
CA ILE A 143 -11.94 20.37 -11.60
C ILE A 143 -13.45 20.22 -11.48
N ILE A 144 -14.07 21.12 -10.72
CA ILE A 144 -15.53 21.21 -10.61
C ILE A 144 -16.02 22.48 -11.30
N ARG A 145 -17.06 22.33 -12.13
CA ARG A 145 -17.70 23.41 -12.87
C ARG A 145 -19.13 23.62 -12.37
N SER A 146 -19.49 24.88 -12.12
CA SER A 146 -20.88 25.27 -11.86
C SER A 146 -21.59 25.68 -13.15
N THR A 147 -22.88 25.40 -13.26
CA THR A 147 -23.72 25.90 -14.35
C THR A 147 -23.99 27.39 -14.16
N ALA A 148 -23.76 28.20 -15.20
CA ALA A 148 -23.93 29.64 -15.12
C ALA A 148 -25.41 30.03 -14.92
N GLY A 149 -25.68 31.00 -14.03
CA GLY A 149 -27.01 31.57 -13.83
C GLY A 149 -27.90 30.87 -12.79
N HIS A 150 -27.43 29.79 -12.16
CA HIS A 150 -28.17 29.07 -11.12
C HIS A 150 -27.40 29.07 -9.80
N TYR A 151 -28.00 29.65 -8.75
CA TYR A 151 -27.47 29.61 -7.38
C TYR A 151 -28.15 28.47 -6.63
N GLN A 152 -27.43 27.36 -6.44
CA GLN A 152 -27.87 26.25 -5.58
C GLN A 152 -26.71 25.82 -4.67
N MET A 153 -27.08 25.14 -3.57
CA MET A 153 -26.11 24.59 -2.62
C MET A 153 -25.65 23.22 -3.12
N SER A 154 -24.36 23.10 -3.37
CA SER A 154 -23.77 21.88 -3.91
C SER A 154 -22.44 21.58 -3.23
N SER A 155 -22.12 20.30 -3.12
CA SER A 155 -20.94 19.79 -2.43
C SER A 155 -20.19 18.81 -3.32
N ALA A 156 -18.87 18.94 -3.37
CA ALA A 156 -17.99 17.98 -4.02
C ALA A 156 -17.24 17.20 -2.94
N LEU A 157 -17.34 15.87 -2.99
CA LEU A 157 -16.77 14.96 -2.00
C LEU A 157 -15.59 14.21 -2.59
N CYS A 158 -14.49 14.25 -1.84
CA CYS A 158 -13.29 13.49 -2.13
C CYS A 158 -13.36 12.16 -1.38
N SER A 159 -13.52 11.05 -2.10
CA SER A 159 -13.70 9.72 -1.48
C SER A 159 -12.46 8.83 -1.63
N ASN A 160 -11.68 9.05 -2.68
CA ASN A 160 -10.50 8.26 -2.99
C ASN A 160 -9.21 8.71 -2.27
N HIS A 161 -9.28 9.81 -1.50
CA HIS A 161 -8.11 10.45 -0.89
C HIS A 161 -8.24 10.55 0.62
N VAL A 162 -7.28 9.96 1.35
CA VAL A 162 -7.19 10.13 2.81
C VAL A 162 -6.31 11.33 3.10
N MET A 163 -6.93 12.43 3.50
CA MET A 163 -6.22 13.67 3.83
C MET A 163 -5.52 13.55 5.19
N ARG A 164 -4.19 13.44 5.19
CA ARG A 164 -3.35 13.66 6.38
C ARG A 164 -3.04 15.14 6.55
N SER A 165 -2.32 15.49 7.61
CA SER A 165 -1.78 16.84 7.79
C SER A 165 -1.05 17.29 6.53
N GLY A 166 -1.26 18.54 6.12
CA GLY A 166 -0.64 19.08 4.91
C GLY A 166 -1.51 20.13 4.23
N LYS A 167 -1.02 20.65 3.11
CA LYS A 167 -1.79 21.53 2.23
C LYS A 167 -2.21 20.71 1.02
N HIS A 168 -3.51 20.69 0.74
CA HIS A 168 -4.07 20.03 -0.41
C HIS A 168 -4.70 21.08 -1.31
N PHE A 169 -4.53 20.93 -2.62
CA PHE A 169 -4.97 21.90 -3.61
C PHE A 169 -6.12 21.34 -4.43
N ALA A 170 -7.13 22.18 -4.64
CA ALA A 170 -8.27 21.92 -5.52
C ALA A 170 -8.59 23.22 -6.27
N VAL A 171 -9.10 23.09 -7.49
CA VAL A 171 -9.46 24.23 -8.34
C VAL A 171 -10.95 24.20 -8.62
N PHE A 172 -11.61 25.28 -8.26
CA PHE A 172 -13.05 25.48 -8.47
C PHE A 172 -13.25 26.61 -9.47
N ILE A 173 -14.08 26.36 -10.48
CA ILE A 173 -14.39 27.35 -11.52
C ILE A 173 -15.89 27.60 -11.48
N GLY A 174 -16.31 28.73 -10.89
CA GLY A 174 -17.74 29.02 -10.72
C GLY A 174 -18.04 30.14 -9.72
N CYS A 175 -19.33 30.29 -9.41
CA CYS A 175 -19.85 31.18 -8.37
C CYS A 175 -20.50 30.35 -7.25
N GLY A 176 -20.10 30.57 -5.99
CA GLY A 176 -20.68 29.87 -4.84
C GLY A 176 -19.80 29.89 -3.59
N SER A 177 -20.31 29.34 -2.48
CA SER A 177 -19.55 29.09 -1.26
C SER A 177 -18.89 27.72 -1.34
N ILE A 178 -17.57 27.66 -1.23
CA ILE A 178 -16.78 26.43 -1.37
C ILE A 178 -16.21 26.04 0.00
N GLY A 179 -16.41 24.79 0.39
CA GLY A 179 -15.87 24.23 1.63
C GLY A 179 -15.34 22.82 1.44
N VAL A 180 -14.38 22.43 2.29
CA VAL A 180 -13.86 21.05 2.36
C VAL A 180 -14.44 20.40 3.60
N ILE A 181 -15.16 19.29 3.42
CA ILE A 181 -15.77 18.51 4.49
C ILE A 181 -14.98 17.22 4.65
N ARG A 182 -14.92 16.67 5.86
CA ARG A 182 -14.31 15.36 6.08
C ARG A 182 -15.00 14.30 5.19
N PRO A 183 -14.29 13.24 4.80
CA PRO A 183 -14.89 12.15 4.04
C PRO A 183 -16.12 11.60 4.77
N VAL A 184 -17.29 11.79 4.18
CA VAL A 184 -18.56 11.16 4.60
C VAL A 184 -19.00 10.31 3.42
N GLN A 185 -19.25 9.03 3.65
CA GLN A 185 -19.85 8.18 2.63
C GLN A 185 -21.33 8.50 2.55
N ILE A 186 -21.73 9.26 1.53
CA ILE A 186 -23.14 9.52 1.25
C ILE A 186 -23.64 8.45 0.30
N LYS A 187 -24.52 7.56 0.79
CA LYS A 187 -25.19 6.58 -0.07
C LYS A 187 -26.45 7.23 -0.64
N MET A 188 -26.50 7.38 -1.97
CA MET A 188 -27.68 7.97 -2.64
C MET A 188 -28.97 7.19 -2.35
N SER A 189 -28.88 5.89 -2.05
CA SER A 189 -30.02 5.04 -1.68
C SER A 189 -30.67 5.40 -0.35
N ASP A 190 -29.97 6.12 0.52
CA ASP A 190 -30.46 6.46 1.86
C ASP A 190 -31.36 7.70 1.82
N PHE A 191 -31.51 8.34 0.66
CA PHE A 191 -32.25 9.58 0.43
C PHE A 191 -33.36 9.39 -0.60
N GLY A 192 -34.46 10.13 -0.46
CA GLY A 192 -35.53 10.22 -1.46
C GLY A 192 -35.09 10.94 -2.73
N GLU A 193 -35.85 10.76 -3.81
CA GLU A 193 -35.61 11.46 -5.08
C GLU A 193 -35.65 12.99 -4.87
N GLY A 194 -34.58 13.69 -5.23
CA GLY A 194 -34.45 15.15 -5.09
C GLY A 194 -34.07 15.65 -3.68
N GLU A 195 -33.96 14.79 -2.67
CA GLU A 195 -33.65 15.21 -1.29
C GLU A 195 -32.24 15.81 -1.16
N LEU A 196 -31.31 15.39 -2.05
CA LEU A 196 -29.94 15.88 -2.07
C LEU A 196 -29.75 17.13 -2.94
N ASP A 197 -30.75 17.57 -3.71
CA ASP A 197 -30.64 18.75 -4.58
C ASP A 197 -30.41 20.05 -3.78
N CYS A 198 -30.86 20.04 -2.52
CA CYS A 198 -30.74 21.14 -1.56
C CYS A 198 -29.74 20.85 -0.44
N PHE A 199 -28.80 19.92 -0.63
CA PHE A 199 -27.87 19.53 0.43
C PHE A 199 -27.01 20.73 0.90
N SER A 200 -27.27 21.16 2.14
CA SER A 200 -26.48 22.17 2.85
C SER A 200 -25.77 21.52 4.03
N PRO A 201 -24.43 21.41 4.01
CA PRO A 201 -23.67 21.00 5.18
C PRO A 201 -23.56 22.11 6.25
N GLY A 202 -24.27 23.24 6.06
CA GLY A 202 -24.25 24.40 6.93
C GLY A 202 -25.56 24.64 7.67
N PHE A 203 -25.45 24.53 9.00
CA PHE A 203 -26.11 25.31 10.07
C PHE A 203 -27.29 24.79 10.88
N ASP A 204 -28.06 23.77 10.50
CA ASP A 204 -29.10 23.25 11.41
C ASP A 204 -29.12 21.71 11.46
N GLY A 205 -28.51 21.11 12.49
CA GLY A 205 -28.88 19.76 12.93
C GLY A 205 -27.84 18.64 12.85
N PHE A 206 -26.63 18.85 13.37
CA PHE A 206 -25.81 17.76 13.94
C PHE A 206 -25.63 17.96 15.44
#